data_AF-P25631-F1
#
_entry.id   AF-P25631-F1
#
_cell.length_a   1.000
_cell.length_b   1.000
_cell.length_c   1.000
_cell.angle_alpha   90.00
_cell.angle_beta   90.00
_cell.angle_gamma   90.00
#
_symmetry.space_group_name_H-M   'P 1'
#
loop_
_entity.id
_entity.type
_entity.pdbx_description
1 polymer ?
#
loop_
_entity_poly.entity_id
_entity_poly.type
_entity_poly.pdbx_seq_one_letter_code
_entity_poly.pdbx_strand_id
1 'polypeptide(L)'
;MNANIWVAASDGNLDRVEHILRESKGAMTPQSKDINGYTPMHAAAAYGHLDLLKKMCNEYNGDINVLDNDGDTPLHHVEDVATARLIVEELGGDFTIRNVEGQTPYDSFVENGEDGELIEYMRIKSGVADVHGVDGVQGEGVIDSKLLEEFKDNVRYTLENDPEEGADEATLQRRRQLEQIITGDNAEEELERYIRAMVREQMLGQGSMAGSGDEPDSKRRK
;
A
#
# COMPACT_ATOMS: atom_id res chain seq x y z
N MET A 1 -13.22 34.58 7.22
CA MET A 1 -13.30 33.45 8.17
C MET A 1 -11.89 32.98 8.47
N ASN A 2 -11.55 32.77 9.75
CA ASN A 2 -10.34 32.04 10.12
C ASN A 2 -10.61 30.53 9.90
N ALA A 3 -10.61 30.09 8.64
CA ALA A 3 -10.62 28.67 8.32
C ALA A 3 -9.44 27.96 9.03
N ASN A 4 -9.77 26.88 9.71
CA ASN A 4 -8.80 26.00 10.36
C ASN A 4 -7.99 25.23 9.30
N ILE A 5 -7.03 24.41 9.73
CA ILE A 5 -6.13 23.70 8.80
C ILE A 5 -6.87 22.67 7.93
N TRP A 6 -7.92 22.02 8.43
CA TRP A 6 -8.72 21.05 7.67
C TRP A 6 -9.49 21.72 6.54
N VAL A 7 -10.16 22.84 6.80
CA VAL A 7 -10.86 23.62 5.76
C VAL A 7 -9.85 24.17 4.75
N ALA A 8 -8.72 24.70 5.22
CA ALA A 8 -7.67 25.17 4.33
C ALA A 8 -7.12 24.06 3.42
N ALA A 9 -7.01 22.83 3.94
CA ALA A 9 -6.55 21.69 3.17
C ALA A 9 -7.61 21.17 2.18
N SER A 10 -8.88 21.11 2.58
CA SER A 10 -10.02 20.80 1.70
C SER A 10 -10.16 21.81 0.57
N ASP A 11 -9.84 23.09 0.82
CA ASP A 11 -9.83 24.15 -0.19
C ASP A 11 -8.56 24.15 -1.08
N GLY A 12 -7.57 23.29 -0.80
CA GLY A 12 -6.28 23.30 -1.50
C GLY A 12 -5.46 24.57 -1.26
N ASN A 13 -5.76 25.30 -0.19
CA ASN A 13 -5.14 26.59 0.10
C ASN A 13 -3.76 26.39 0.72
N LEU A 14 -2.78 26.14 -0.17
CA LEU A 14 -1.40 25.85 0.18
C LEU A 14 -0.79 26.93 1.07
N ASP A 15 -0.92 28.21 0.70
CA ASP A 15 -0.38 29.33 1.46
C ASP A 15 -0.92 29.37 2.89
N ARG A 16 -2.21 29.08 3.07
CA ARG A 16 -2.86 29.09 4.37
C ARG A 16 -2.44 27.90 5.22
N VAL A 17 -2.37 26.71 4.63
CA VAL A 17 -1.89 25.52 5.35
C VAL A 17 -0.44 25.74 5.80
N GLU A 18 0.42 26.21 4.90
CA GLU A 18 1.82 26.53 5.20
C GLU A 18 1.94 27.56 6.33
N HIS A 19 1.17 28.65 6.25
CA HIS A 19 1.14 29.65 7.31
C HIS A 19 0.75 29.04 8.66
N ILE A 20 -0.29 28.20 8.71
CA ILE A 20 -0.72 27.54 9.95
C ILE A 20 0.38 26.59 10.47
N LEU A 21 0.96 25.76 9.62
CA LEU A 21 1.99 24.79 10.01
C LEU A 21 3.22 25.50 10.57
N ARG A 22 3.70 26.57 9.91
CA ARG A 22 4.87 27.35 10.36
C ARG A 22 4.60 28.11 11.65
N GLU A 23 3.48 28.83 11.74
CA GLU A 23 3.19 29.69 12.89
C GLU A 23 2.75 28.93 14.14
N SER A 24 2.23 27.70 13.98
CA SER A 24 1.81 26.87 15.12
C SER A 24 2.97 26.39 16.00
N LYS A 25 4.22 26.49 15.53
CA LYS A 25 5.43 26.01 16.22
C LYS A 25 5.31 24.54 16.68
N GLY A 26 4.73 23.70 15.83
CA GLY A 26 4.52 22.27 16.09
C GLY A 26 3.21 21.93 16.81
N ALA A 27 2.41 22.92 17.21
CA ALA A 27 1.07 22.65 17.76
C ALA A 27 0.10 22.11 16.69
N MET A 28 0.33 22.44 15.42
CA MET A 28 -0.42 21.91 14.28
C MET A 28 0.55 21.23 13.30
N THR A 29 0.16 20.06 12.81
CA THR A 29 0.93 19.24 11.86
C THR A 29 -0.01 18.70 10.77
N PRO A 30 0.52 18.15 9.67
CA PRO A 30 -0.31 17.42 8.70
C PRO A 30 -1.08 16.24 9.30
N GLN A 31 -0.61 15.69 10.44
CA GLN A 31 -1.21 14.57 11.16
C GLN A 31 -2.14 15.01 12.30
N SER A 32 -2.39 16.31 12.47
CA SER A 32 -3.30 16.81 13.52
C SER A 32 -4.72 16.31 13.26
N LYS A 33 -5.24 15.55 14.23
CA LYS A 33 -6.55 14.90 14.18
C LYS A 33 -7.67 15.81 14.68
N ASP A 34 -8.80 15.79 14.01
CA ASP A 34 -10.06 16.34 14.55
C ASP A 34 -10.75 15.31 15.47
N ILE A 35 -12.03 15.55 15.79
CA ILE A 35 -12.82 14.67 16.67
C ILE A 35 -13.05 13.26 16.08
N ASN A 36 -12.98 13.11 14.76
CA ASN A 36 -13.15 11.85 14.03
C ASN A 36 -11.81 11.24 13.65
N GLY A 37 -10.69 11.77 14.16
CA GLY A 37 -9.37 11.31 13.75
C GLY A 37 -8.92 11.86 12.39
N TYR A 38 -9.79 12.60 11.70
CA TYR A 38 -9.57 13.09 10.35
C TYR A 38 -8.48 14.16 10.36
N THR A 39 -7.58 14.11 9.38
CA THR A 39 -6.41 15.00 9.31
C THR A 39 -6.48 15.92 8.10
N PRO A 40 -5.70 17.01 8.07
CA PRO A 40 -5.52 17.81 6.87
C PRO A 40 -5.06 17.01 5.65
N MET A 41 -4.32 15.91 5.85
CA MET A 41 -3.91 15.04 4.75
C MET A 41 -5.10 14.25 4.16
N HIS A 42 -6.03 13.79 4.99
CA HIS A 42 -7.28 13.19 4.49
C HIS A 42 -8.08 14.20 3.67
N ALA A 43 -8.24 15.43 4.18
CA ALA A 43 -8.93 16.50 3.45
C ALA A 43 -8.24 16.81 2.12
N ALA A 44 -6.91 16.92 2.09
CA ALA A 44 -6.18 17.18 0.85
C ALA A 44 -6.32 16.04 -0.16
N ALA A 45 -6.36 14.78 0.29
CA ALA A 45 -6.56 13.62 -0.57
C ALA A 45 -8.00 13.53 -1.12
N ALA A 46 -9.00 13.73 -0.26
CA ALA A 46 -10.41 13.69 -0.65
C ALA A 46 -10.77 14.69 -1.74
N TYR A 47 -10.12 15.85 -1.75
CA TYR A 47 -10.36 16.91 -2.73
C TYR A 47 -9.27 17.04 -3.80
N GLY A 48 -8.37 16.05 -3.91
CA GLY A 48 -7.39 15.98 -4.99
C GLY A 48 -6.35 17.10 -5.02
N HIS A 49 -5.86 17.54 -3.87
CA HIS A 49 -4.86 18.61 -3.76
C HIS A 49 -3.43 18.06 -3.78
N LEU A 50 -3.00 17.61 -4.96
CA LEU A 50 -1.71 16.93 -5.19
C LEU A 50 -0.50 17.72 -4.67
N ASP A 51 -0.40 19.01 -5.01
CA ASP A 51 0.72 19.86 -4.59
C ASP A 51 0.77 20.03 -3.08
N LEU A 52 -0.40 20.09 -2.44
CA LEU A 52 -0.51 20.19 -1.00
C LEU A 52 -0.06 18.89 -0.32
N LEU A 53 -0.47 17.73 -0.82
CA LEU A 53 -0.02 16.42 -0.32
C LEU A 53 1.49 16.26 -0.44
N LYS A 54 2.07 16.57 -1.62
CA LYS A 54 3.53 16.54 -1.84
C LYS A 54 4.25 17.41 -0.83
N LYS A 55 3.77 18.64 -0.64
CA LYS A 55 4.39 19.58 0.30
C LYS A 55 4.26 19.14 1.75
N MET A 56 3.08 18.65 2.17
CA MET A 56 2.88 18.12 3.53
C MET A 56 3.84 16.96 3.83
N CYS A 57 4.00 16.01 2.92
CA CYS A 57 4.91 14.87 3.11
C CYS A 57 6.37 15.30 3.11
N ASN A 58 6.79 16.07 2.10
CA ASN A 58 8.21 16.36 1.85
C ASN A 58 8.79 17.46 2.75
N GLU A 59 7.99 18.45 3.15
CA GLU A 59 8.47 19.63 3.88
C GLU A 59 8.00 19.69 5.33
N TYR A 60 6.88 19.02 5.65
CA TYR A 60 6.25 19.07 6.96
C TYR A 60 6.15 17.70 7.65
N ASN A 61 6.92 16.71 7.17
CA ASN A 61 6.99 15.36 7.72
C ASN A 61 5.60 14.71 7.88
N GLY A 62 4.73 14.95 6.90
CA GLY A 62 3.42 14.32 6.84
C GLY A 62 3.54 12.82 6.62
N ASP A 63 2.79 12.04 7.39
CA ASP A 63 2.65 10.61 7.19
C ASP A 63 1.42 10.35 6.32
N ILE A 64 1.65 9.87 5.09
CA ILE A 64 0.56 9.61 4.13
C ILE A 64 -0.29 8.39 4.52
N ASN A 65 0.18 7.58 5.46
CA ASN A 65 -0.51 6.39 5.96
C ASN A 65 -1.16 6.64 7.34
N VAL A 66 -1.31 7.90 7.76
CA VAL A 66 -1.99 8.28 8.99
C VAL A 66 -3.44 7.76 8.97
N LEU A 67 -3.87 7.12 10.06
CA LEU A 67 -5.23 6.58 10.18
C LEU A 67 -6.16 7.58 10.85
N ASP A 68 -7.39 7.73 10.38
CA ASP A 68 -8.46 8.37 11.15
C ASP A 68 -9.06 7.41 12.21
N ASN A 69 -10.25 7.70 12.75
CA ASN A 69 -10.88 6.84 13.76
C ASN A 69 -11.56 5.60 13.16
N ASP A 70 -11.91 5.64 11.87
CA ASP A 70 -12.49 4.51 11.14
C ASP A 70 -11.38 3.61 10.56
N GLY A 71 -10.10 3.96 10.81
CA GLY A 71 -8.94 3.21 10.34
C GLY A 71 -8.61 3.51 8.88
N ASP A 72 -9.25 4.51 8.29
CA ASP A 72 -9.01 4.92 6.92
C ASP A 72 -7.71 5.73 6.85
N THR A 73 -6.93 5.48 5.81
CA THR A 73 -5.79 6.32 5.40
C THR A 73 -6.29 7.44 4.50
N PRO A 74 -5.50 8.50 4.23
CA PRO A 74 -5.77 9.45 3.14
C PRO A 74 -6.13 8.78 1.80
N LEU A 75 -5.52 7.63 1.47
CA LEU A 75 -5.83 6.88 0.25
C LEU A 75 -7.26 6.30 0.20
N HIS A 76 -7.90 5.98 1.34
CA HIS A 76 -9.28 5.46 1.37
C HIS A 76 -10.31 6.55 1.00
N HIS A 77 -9.93 7.83 1.13
CA HIS A 77 -10.81 8.97 0.86
C HIS A 77 -10.65 9.55 -0.55
N VAL A 78 -9.76 9.00 -1.38
CA VAL A 78 -9.48 9.56 -2.72
C VAL A 78 -10.64 9.30 -3.70
N GLU A 79 -10.99 10.32 -4.48
CA GLU A 79 -12.05 10.25 -5.51
C GLU A 79 -11.51 10.23 -6.96
N ASP A 80 -10.19 10.34 -7.17
CA ASP A 80 -9.59 10.43 -8.51
C ASP A 80 -8.26 9.65 -8.69
N VAL A 81 -8.01 9.20 -9.92
CA VAL A 81 -6.81 8.42 -10.29
C VAL A 81 -5.51 9.18 -10.07
N ALA A 82 -5.49 10.50 -10.30
CA ALA A 82 -4.26 11.28 -10.22
C ALA A 82 -3.76 11.37 -8.77
N THR A 83 -4.67 11.56 -7.82
CA THR A 83 -4.39 11.59 -6.39
C THR A 83 -4.00 10.21 -5.87
N ALA A 84 -4.71 9.15 -6.27
CA ALA A 84 -4.35 7.78 -5.89
C ALA A 84 -2.96 7.42 -6.40
N ARG A 85 -2.67 7.77 -7.66
CA ARG A 85 -1.36 7.57 -8.28
C ARG A 85 -0.26 8.29 -7.55
N LEU A 86 -0.46 9.56 -7.22
CA LEU A 86 0.49 10.33 -6.44
C LEU A 86 0.81 9.63 -5.11
N ILE A 87 -0.24 9.28 -4.37
CA ILE A 87 -0.10 8.67 -3.04
C ILE A 87 0.68 7.35 -3.12
N VAL A 88 0.28 6.46 -4.03
CA VAL A 88 0.88 5.12 -4.16
C VAL A 88 2.31 5.18 -4.73
N GLU A 89 2.54 5.95 -5.78
CA GLU A 89 3.77 5.86 -6.57
C GLU A 89 4.86 6.84 -6.12
N GLU A 90 4.49 7.99 -5.54
CA GLU A 90 5.48 9.00 -5.13
C GLU A 90 5.54 9.23 -3.62
N LEU A 91 4.42 9.11 -2.89
CA LEU A 91 4.36 9.41 -1.46
C LEU A 91 4.50 8.17 -0.56
N GLY A 92 4.52 6.97 -1.14
CA GLY A 92 4.67 5.72 -0.39
C GLY A 92 3.40 5.31 0.37
N GLY A 93 2.23 5.62 -0.18
CA GLY A 93 0.94 5.21 0.34
C GLY A 93 0.75 3.70 0.26
N ASP A 94 0.56 3.07 1.41
CA ASP A 94 0.32 1.64 1.53
C ASP A 94 -1.15 1.33 1.28
N PHE A 95 -1.45 0.93 0.04
CA PHE A 95 -2.78 0.53 -0.39
C PHE A 95 -3.22 -0.85 0.16
N THR A 96 -2.43 -1.48 1.03
CA THR A 96 -2.78 -2.76 1.68
C THR A 96 -3.30 -2.60 3.10
N ILE A 97 -3.25 -1.39 3.66
CA ILE A 97 -3.83 -1.06 4.96
C ILE A 97 -5.33 -1.31 4.92
N ARG A 98 -5.84 -1.96 5.97
CA ARG A 98 -7.27 -2.20 6.15
C ARG A 98 -7.83 -1.30 7.23
N ASN A 99 -8.97 -0.69 6.97
CA ASN A 99 -9.72 0.08 7.93
C ASN A 99 -10.43 -0.81 8.97
N VAL A 100 -11.24 -0.22 9.86
CA VAL A 100 -11.96 -0.92 10.93
C VAL A 100 -12.99 -1.92 10.39
N GLU A 101 -13.56 -1.65 9.22
CA GLU A 101 -14.47 -2.56 8.50
C GLU A 101 -13.70 -3.68 7.74
N GLY A 102 -12.37 -3.70 7.85
CA GLY A 102 -11.52 -4.68 7.18
C GLY A 102 -11.30 -4.41 5.70
N GLN A 103 -11.69 -3.24 5.19
CA GLN A 103 -11.58 -2.87 3.78
C GLN A 103 -10.21 -2.26 3.49
N THR A 104 -9.58 -2.64 2.37
CA THR A 104 -8.51 -1.86 1.75
C THR A 104 -9.09 -0.67 0.99
N PRO A 105 -8.29 0.33 0.56
CA PRO A 105 -8.80 1.41 -0.30
C PRO A 105 -9.51 0.89 -1.55
N TYR A 106 -8.99 -0.18 -2.17
CA TYR A 106 -9.65 -0.83 -3.31
C TYR A 106 -11.05 -1.36 -2.93
N ASP A 107 -11.16 -2.06 -1.80
CA ASP A 107 -12.44 -2.62 -1.33
C ASP A 107 -13.46 -1.50 -1.06
N SER A 108 -13.02 -0.39 -0.43
CA SER A 108 -13.88 0.78 -0.18
C SER A 108 -14.34 1.46 -1.47
N PHE A 109 -13.47 1.60 -2.47
CA PHE A 109 -13.84 2.20 -3.77
C PHE A 109 -14.88 1.36 -4.52
N VAL A 110 -14.75 0.04 -4.47
CA VAL A 110 -15.73 -0.87 -5.09
C VAL A 110 -17.07 -0.80 -4.37
N GLU A 111 -17.07 -0.81 -3.02
CA GLU A 111 -18.31 -0.77 -2.23
C GLU A 111 -19.05 0.56 -2.38
N ASN A 112 -18.33 1.69 -2.37
CA ASN A 112 -18.92 3.02 -2.51
C ASN A 112 -19.36 3.34 -3.95
N GLY A 113 -18.92 2.55 -4.94
CA GLY A 113 -19.23 2.77 -6.35
C GLY A 113 -18.51 3.98 -6.93
N GLU A 114 -17.24 4.16 -6.56
CA GLU A 114 -16.37 5.23 -7.06
C GLU A 114 -16.10 5.14 -8.57
N ASP A 115 -15.38 6.13 -9.10
CA ASP A 115 -15.03 6.20 -10.52
C ASP A 115 -14.36 4.90 -11.03
N GLY A 116 -14.83 4.42 -12.20
CA GLY A 116 -14.35 3.16 -12.78
C GLY A 116 -12.87 3.17 -13.13
N GLU A 117 -12.29 4.32 -13.51
CA GLU A 117 -10.86 4.42 -13.77
C GLU A 117 -10.03 4.33 -12.48
N LEU A 118 -10.54 4.89 -11.37
CA LEU A 118 -9.93 4.76 -10.04
C LEU A 118 -9.93 3.30 -9.57
N ILE A 119 -11.08 2.63 -9.68
CA ILE A 119 -11.20 1.22 -9.33
C ILE A 119 -10.25 0.37 -10.18
N GLU A 120 -10.19 0.59 -11.50
CA GLU A 120 -9.32 -0.17 -12.40
C GLU A 120 -7.83 0.10 -12.09
N TYR A 121 -7.46 1.35 -11.83
CA TYR A 121 -6.10 1.69 -11.39
C TYR A 121 -5.70 0.92 -10.13
N MET A 122 -6.56 0.94 -9.10
CA MET A 122 -6.29 0.28 -7.83
C MET A 122 -6.32 -1.24 -7.95
N ARG A 123 -7.15 -1.80 -8.81
CA ARG A 123 -7.16 -3.23 -9.14
C ARG A 123 -5.84 -3.68 -9.73
N ILE A 124 -5.31 -2.94 -10.72
CA ILE A 124 -3.99 -3.22 -11.32
C ILE A 124 -2.88 -3.11 -10.28
N LYS A 125 -2.91 -2.09 -9.42
CA LYS A 125 -1.90 -1.90 -8.37
C LYS A 125 -1.95 -2.94 -7.26
N SER A 126 -3.14 -3.32 -6.82
CA SER A 126 -3.34 -4.32 -5.78
C SER A 126 -3.03 -5.74 -6.26
N GLY A 127 -2.98 -5.96 -7.58
CA GLY A 127 -2.77 -7.28 -8.18
C GLY A 127 -4.00 -8.18 -8.06
N VAL A 128 -5.18 -7.59 -7.84
CA VAL A 128 -6.47 -8.29 -7.90
C VAL A 128 -6.72 -8.64 -9.37
N ALA A 129 -6.19 -9.79 -9.78
CA ALA A 129 -6.10 -10.25 -11.17
C ALA A 129 -7.46 -10.24 -11.89
N ASP A 130 -7.40 -10.14 -13.23
CA ASP A 130 -8.48 -10.44 -14.19
C ASP A 130 -9.19 -11.78 -13.90
N VAL A 131 -10.18 -11.76 -13.00
CA VAL A 131 -11.27 -12.72 -12.98
C VAL A 131 -12.38 -12.24 -13.94
N HIS A 132 -12.01 -11.95 -15.19
CA HIS A 132 -13.00 -11.82 -16.26
C HIS A 132 -13.37 -13.23 -16.75
N GLY A 133 -14.12 -13.93 -15.89
CA GLY A 133 -14.61 -15.26 -16.18
C GLY A 133 -15.42 -15.79 -15.00
N VAL A 134 -16.73 -15.73 -15.15
CA VAL A 134 -17.82 -16.32 -14.36
C VAL A 134 -18.33 -15.53 -13.14
N ASP A 135 -19.62 -15.22 -13.26
CA ASP A 135 -20.54 -14.63 -12.31
C ASP A 135 -20.36 -15.10 -10.86
N GLY A 136 -20.33 -14.12 -9.95
CA GLY A 136 -20.88 -14.25 -8.61
C GLY A 136 -19.89 -14.63 -7.51
N VAL A 137 -20.04 -13.89 -6.40
CA VAL A 137 -19.46 -14.08 -5.06
C VAL A 137 -18.14 -13.33 -4.80
N GLN A 138 -18.34 -12.19 -4.14
CA GLN A 138 -17.52 -11.48 -3.16
C GLN A 138 -16.08 -11.99 -2.94
N GLY A 139 -15.12 -11.12 -3.27
CA GLY A 139 -14.22 -10.61 -2.25
C GLY A 139 -13.25 -11.59 -1.58
N GLU A 140 -12.69 -12.54 -2.31
CA GLU A 140 -11.43 -13.16 -1.91
C GLU A 140 -10.49 -13.06 -3.11
N GLY A 141 -9.41 -12.29 -2.97
CA GLY A 141 -8.35 -12.28 -3.98
C GLY A 141 -7.70 -13.66 -4.01
N VAL A 142 -8.28 -14.63 -4.70
CA VAL A 142 -7.85 -16.02 -4.62
C VAL A 142 -6.46 -16.12 -5.26
N ILE A 143 -5.41 -16.31 -4.45
CA ILE A 143 -4.30 -17.14 -4.93
C ILE A 143 -5.00 -18.41 -5.39
N ASP A 144 -4.89 -18.77 -6.68
CA ASP A 144 -5.50 -19.99 -7.22
C ASP A 144 -5.42 -21.07 -6.14
N SER A 145 -6.57 -21.56 -5.68
CA SER A 145 -6.62 -22.47 -4.53
C SER A 145 -5.68 -23.65 -4.73
N LYS A 146 -5.46 -24.06 -5.98
CA LYS A 146 -4.47 -25.05 -6.36
C LYS A 146 -3.02 -24.60 -6.13
N LEU A 147 -2.68 -23.37 -6.50
CA LEU A 147 -1.34 -22.80 -6.25
C LEU A 147 -1.09 -22.62 -4.75
N LEU A 148 -2.12 -22.24 -3.98
CA LEU A 148 -2.06 -22.16 -2.52
C LEU A 148 -1.77 -23.54 -1.91
N GLU A 149 -2.49 -24.59 -2.34
CA GLU A 149 -2.27 -25.95 -1.89
C GLU A 149 -0.89 -26.50 -2.28
N GLU A 150 -0.44 -26.27 -3.51
CA GLU A 150 0.92 -26.63 -3.96
C GLU A 150 2.00 -25.95 -3.09
N PHE A 151 1.79 -24.69 -2.70
CA PHE A 151 2.70 -24.00 -1.79
C PHE A 151 2.65 -24.57 -0.37
N LYS A 152 1.46 -24.83 0.18
CA LYS A 152 1.30 -25.46 1.50
C LYS A 152 2.05 -26.80 1.55
N ASP A 153 1.96 -27.61 0.50
CA ASP A 153 2.71 -28.85 0.37
C ASP A 153 4.23 -28.63 0.36
N ASN A 154 4.72 -27.63 -0.36
CA ASN A 154 6.14 -27.26 -0.38
C ASN A 154 6.65 -26.77 0.99
N VAL A 155 5.85 -25.98 1.72
CA VAL A 155 6.18 -25.55 3.09
C VAL A 155 6.23 -26.72 4.03
N ARG A 156 5.22 -27.60 4.00
CA ARG A 156 5.21 -28.83 4.80
C ARG A 156 6.45 -29.66 4.52
N TYR A 157 6.77 -29.89 3.24
CA TYR A 157 7.99 -30.59 2.84
C TYR A 157 9.26 -29.92 3.36
N THR A 158 9.34 -28.59 3.26
CA THR A 158 10.49 -27.82 3.75
C THR A 158 10.66 -28.03 5.25
N LEU A 159 9.58 -27.99 6.04
CA LEU A 159 9.64 -28.10 7.51
C LEU A 159 9.82 -29.54 8.02
N GLU A 160 9.35 -30.54 7.30
CA GLU A 160 9.52 -31.95 7.67
C GLU A 160 10.94 -32.47 7.43
N ASN A 161 11.68 -31.86 6.49
CA ASN A 161 13.05 -32.23 6.18
C ASN A 161 14.04 -31.30 6.89
N ASP A 162 15.17 -31.84 7.33
CA ASP A 162 16.28 -31.03 7.87
C ASP A 162 16.81 -30.06 6.80
N PRO A 163 17.26 -28.85 7.18
CA PRO A 163 17.87 -27.93 6.25
C PRO A 163 19.11 -28.54 5.60
N GLU A 164 19.34 -28.26 4.31
CA GLU A 164 20.51 -28.74 3.60
C GLU A 164 21.82 -28.29 4.28
N GLU A 165 22.79 -29.19 4.33
CA GLU A 165 24.09 -28.91 4.94
C GLU A 165 24.80 -27.80 4.14
N GLY A 166 24.98 -26.63 4.77
CA GLY A 166 25.55 -25.44 4.13
C GLY A 166 24.53 -24.49 3.50
N ALA A 167 23.24 -24.63 3.83
CA ALA A 167 22.22 -23.64 3.46
C ALA A 167 22.62 -22.21 3.87
N ASP A 168 22.39 -21.25 2.99
CA ASP A 168 22.66 -19.85 3.24
C ASP A 168 21.70 -19.27 4.30
N GLU A 169 22.09 -18.14 4.91
CA GLU A 169 21.30 -17.54 6.00
C GLU A 169 19.89 -17.14 5.54
N ALA A 170 19.66 -16.76 4.28
CA ALA A 170 18.33 -16.38 3.81
C ALA A 170 17.39 -17.60 3.75
N THR A 171 17.91 -18.75 3.32
CA THR A 171 17.17 -20.03 3.36
C THR A 171 16.81 -20.43 4.80
N LEU A 172 17.76 -20.32 5.73
CA LEU A 172 17.53 -20.60 7.15
C LEU A 172 16.54 -19.62 7.79
N GLN A 173 16.61 -18.34 7.43
CA GLN A 173 15.70 -17.31 7.93
C GLN A 173 14.27 -17.54 7.42
N ARG A 174 14.10 -17.84 6.12
CA ARG A 174 12.81 -18.23 5.56
C ARG A 174 12.22 -19.43 6.30
N ARG A 175 13.04 -20.44 6.59
CA ARG A 175 12.60 -21.61 7.36
C ARG A 175 12.11 -21.22 8.76
N ARG A 176 12.91 -20.46 9.52
CA ARG A 176 12.53 -19.99 10.87
C ARG A 176 11.22 -19.20 10.86
N GLN A 177 11.01 -18.38 9.83
CA GLN A 177 9.78 -17.62 9.67
C GLN A 177 8.57 -18.53 9.43
N LEU A 178 8.71 -19.55 8.58
CA LEU A 178 7.66 -20.56 8.36
C LEU A 178 7.37 -21.37 9.63
N GLU A 179 8.40 -21.72 10.41
CA GLU A 179 8.24 -22.41 11.70
C GLU A 179 7.47 -21.54 12.71
N GLN A 180 7.74 -20.24 12.77
CA GLN A 180 7.00 -19.30 13.63
C GLN A 180 5.53 -19.20 13.21
N ILE A 181 5.26 -19.08 11.91
CA ILE A 181 3.89 -19.03 11.38
C ILE A 181 3.12 -20.30 11.75
N ILE A 182 3.69 -21.48 11.50
CA ILE A 182 2.99 -22.75 11.70
C ILE A 182 2.80 -23.10 13.18
N THR A 183 3.61 -22.53 14.07
CA THR A 183 3.47 -22.71 15.52
C THR A 183 2.60 -21.64 16.18
N GLY A 184 2.18 -20.61 15.44
CA GLY A 184 1.32 -19.54 15.92
C GLY A 184 -0.16 -19.93 16.01
N ASP A 185 -0.94 -19.13 16.75
CA ASP A 185 -2.37 -19.37 16.96
C ASP A 185 -3.22 -19.21 15.69
N ASN A 186 -2.69 -18.51 14.67
CA ASN A 186 -3.40 -18.19 13.43
C ASN A 186 -2.63 -18.66 12.18
N ALA A 187 -2.06 -19.87 12.26
CA ALA A 187 -1.13 -20.41 11.28
C ALA A 187 -1.65 -20.38 9.83
N GLU A 188 -2.94 -20.63 9.60
CA GLU A 188 -3.49 -20.69 8.24
C GLU A 188 -3.55 -19.30 7.59
N GLU A 189 -4.12 -18.30 8.28
CA GLU A 189 -4.19 -16.92 7.77
C GLU A 189 -2.80 -16.28 7.65
N GLU A 190 -1.89 -16.56 8.60
CA GLU A 190 -0.52 -16.05 8.53
C GLU A 190 0.28 -16.68 7.40
N LEU A 191 0.12 -17.98 7.16
CA LEU A 191 0.75 -18.67 6.04
C LEU A 191 0.21 -18.13 4.72
N GLU A 192 -1.10 -17.97 4.60
CA GLU A 192 -1.70 -17.38 3.41
C GLU A 192 -1.17 -15.95 3.17
N ARG A 193 -1.08 -15.13 4.22
CA ARG A 193 -0.50 -13.78 4.13
C ARG A 193 0.96 -13.81 3.66
N TYR A 194 1.76 -14.73 4.19
CA TYR A 194 3.15 -14.93 3.77
C TYR A 194 3.26 -15.29 2.29
N ILE A 195 2.41 -16.20 1.81
CA ILE A 195 2.36 -16.62 0.40
C ILE A 195 1.98 -15.45 -0.50
N ARG A 196 0.94 -14.70 -0.13
CA ARG A 196 0.49 -13.52 -0.87
C ARG A 196 1.60 -12.48 -0.98
N ALA A 197 2.38 -12.26 0.08
CA ALA A 197 3.52 -11.35 0.04
C ALA A 197 4.62 -11.86 -0.90
N MET A 198 4.97 -13.14 -0.81
CA MET A 198 6.04 -13.74 -1.62
C MET A 198 5.70 -13.80 -3.11
N VAL A 199 4.46 -14.17 -3.47
CA VAL A 199 3.98 -14.17 -4.87
C VAL A 199 4.01 -12.75 -5.44
N ARG A 200 3.59 -11.74 -4.66
CA ARG A 200 3.66 -10.33 -5.07
C ARG A 200 5.10 -9.86 -5.27
N GLU A 201 6.02 -10.21 -4.38
CA GLU A 201 7.43 -9.85 -4.54
C GLU A 201 8.05 -10.47 -5.80
N GLN A 202 7.71 -11.72 -6.12
CA GLN A 202 8.16 -12.36 -7.36
C GLN A 202 7.56 -11.69 -8.61
N MET A 203 6.26 -11.35 -8.58
CA MET A 203 5.59 -10.63 -9.67
C MET A 203 6.17 -9.23 -9.88
N LEU A 204 6.39 -8.46 -8.81
CA LEU A 204 6.99 -7.12 -8.85
C LEU A 204 8.46 -7.17 -9.28
N GLY A 205 9.21 -8.18 -8.81
CA GLY A 205 10.60 -8.39 -9.17
C GLY A 205 10.80 -8.67 -10.67
N GLN A 206 9.85 -9.36 -11.31
CA GLN A 206 9.88 -9.59 -12.77
C GLN A 206 9.63 -8.30 -13.58
N GLY A 207 8.98 -7.29 -13.00
CA GLY A 207 8.72 -6.00 -13.67
C GLY A 207 9.95 -5.10 -13.83
N SER A 208 11.02 -5.29 -13.04
CA SER A 208 12.19 -4.39 -13.08
C SER A 208 13.38 -4.89 -13.92
N MET A 209 13.35 -6.12 -14.44
CA MET A 209 14.46 -6.72 -15.19
C MET A 209 14.44 -6.44 -16.70
N ALA A 210 13.58 -5.54 -17.19
CA ALA A 210 13.55 -5.11 -18.59
C ALA A 210 14.11 -3.68 -18.74
N GLY A 211 15.37 -3.45 -18.37
CA GLY A 211 15.91 -2.09 -18.47
C GLY A 211 17.37 -1.89 -18.07
N SER A 212 18.30 -2.76 -18.46
CA SER A 212 19.74 -2.43 -18.35
C SER A 212 20.58 -3.30 -19.28
N GLY A 213 20.56 -2.97 -20.57
CA GLY A 213 21.53 -3.46 -21.54
C GLY A 213 22.35 -2.28 -22.06
N ASP A 214 23.06 -1.60 -21.16
CA ASP A 214 23.98 -0.52 -21.51
C ASP A 214 25.09 -1.00 -22.46
N GLU A 215 25.19 -0.33 -23.60
CA GLU A 215 26.24 -0.48 -24.60
C GLU A 215 27.63 -0.20 -24.00
N PRO A 216 28.63 -1.09 -24.16
CA PRO A 216 30.00 -0.77 -23.82
C PRO A 216 30.62 0.13 -24.90
N ASP A 217 30.69 1.42 -24.58
CA ASP A 217 31.50 2.47 -25.21
C ASP A 217 32.99 2.04 -25.29
N SER A 218 33.37 1.43 -26.41
CA SER A 218 34.73 0.93 -26.65
C SER A 218 35.65 2.07 -27.06
N LYS A 219 36.16 2.79 -26.05
CA LYS A 219 37.22 3.79 -26.18
C LYS A 219 38.60 3.15 -26.38
N ARG A 220 39.32 3.71 -27.35
CA ARG A 220 40.79 3.90 -27.43
C ARG A 220 41.68 2.65 -27.44
N ARG A 221 42.28 2.40 -28.61
CA ARG A 221 43.71 2.06 -28.71
C ARG A 221 44.38 2.97 -29.75
N LYS A 222 45.60 3.38 -29.42
CA LYS A 222 46.48 4.34 -30.10
C LYS A 222 46.55 4.19 -31.62
#